data_AF-A0A2M8FUY0-F1
#
_entry.id   AF-A0A2M8FUY0-F1
#
_cell.length_a   1.000
_cell.length_b   1.000
_cell.length_c   1.000
_cell.angle_alpha   90.00
_cell.angle_beta   90.00
_cell.angle_gamma   90.00
#
_symmetry.space_group_name_H-M   'P 1'
#
loop_
_entity.id
_entity.type
_entity.pdbx_description
1 polymer ?
#
loop_
_entity_poly.entity_id
_entity_poly.type
_entity_poly.pdbx_seq_one_letter_code
_entity_poly.pdbx_strand_id
1 'polypeptide(L)'
;MNPIRVFIISQEEPFYIPKVIGYLAQHQNENFKIVGATRLQPHRKNKTMKDWLLERTQIYSYWELFITTCFFLYCKVWYKLLSKFGVFNPFSVKSIYQKQNINEMVTDDINSSIYLQQLKNLDIDVILSISPPQLFGKELLNLPKIACLNAHGTLLPRHRGVFGSWWMLHDGDKEIGTTIHTMVEKLDAGKIVWQKEIPMPTNATQYAIAYHTKKIMAEGLVETLNQISANGLLVIQSPYQESYHRAPTKAQGKNFHKKGLRVVTFSNAKLTLSKNF
;
A
#
# COMPACT_ATOMS: atom_id res chain seq x y z
N MET A 1 29.68 5.05 -1.29
CA MET A 1 28.73 5.94 -0.58
C MET A 1 28.06 5.12 0.50
N ASN A 2 27.59 5.75 1.59
CA ASN A 2 26.80 5.03 2.59
C ASN A 2 25.43 4.66 2.00
N PRO A 3 24.87 3.48 2.35
CA PRO A 3 23.54 3.11 1.89
C PRO A 3 22.49 4.09 2.41
N ILE A 4 21.49 4.39 1.58
CA ILE A 4 20.31 5.16 1.96
C ILE A 4 19.63 4.47 3.15
N ARG A 5 19.40 5.24 4.21
CA ARG A 5 18.72 4.82 5.43
C ARG A 5 17.22 4.99 5.26
N VAL A 6 16.52 3.87 5.12
CA VAL A 6 15.09 3.83 4.79
C VAL A 6 14.27 3.50 6.03
N PHE A 7 13.25 4.30 6.30
CA PHE A 7 12.25 4.01 7.33
C PHE A 7 10.89 3.77 6.70
N ILE A 8 10.17 2.73 7.13
CA ILE A 8 8.88 2.35 6.54
C ILE A 8 7.75 2.75 7.47
N ILE A 9 6.72 3.44 6.97
CA ILE A 9 5.47 3.68 7.69
C ILE A 9 4.34 3.03 6.91
N SER A 10 3.69 2.06 7.54
CA SER A 10 2.62 1.26 6.93
C SER A 10 1.50 0.95 7.92
N GLN A 11 0.58 0.08 7.54
CA GLN A 11 -0.48 -0.42 8.41
C GLN A 11 -0.52 -1.95 8.45
N GLU A 12 -1.15 -2.50 9.49
CA GLU A 12 -1.44 -3.93 9.53
C GLU A 12 -2.55 -4.30 8.55
N GLU A 13 -2.18 -5.03 7.50
CA GLU A 13 -3.09 -5.51 6.46
C GLU A 13 -2.60 -6.88 5.99
N PRO A 14 -3.45 -7.92 5.88
CA PRO A 14 -2.96 -9.28 5.67
C PRO A 14 -2.61 -9.65 4.22
N PHE A 15 -3.06 -8.91 3.20
CA PHE A 15 -2.98 -9.35 1.81
C PHE A 15 -1.72 -8.87 1.08
N TYR A 16 -1.39 -7.58 1.13
CA TYR A 16 -0.40 -6.99 0.22
C TYR A 16 0.77 -6.35 0.94
N ILE A 17 0.54 -5.61 2.04
CA ILE A 17 1.61 -4.90 2.75
C ILE A 17 2.73 -5.83 3.25
N PRO A 18 2.45 -7.02 3.83
CA PRO A 18 3.48 -7.97 4.24
C PRO A 18 4.36 -8.39 3.05
N LYS A 19 3.78 -8.55 1.87
CA LYS A 19 4.51 -8.92 0.65
C LYS A 19 5.41 -7.79 0.15
N VAL A 20 4.90 -6.54 0.13
CA VAL A 20 5.70 -5.38 -0.30
C VAL A 20 6.92 -5.21 0.62
N ILE A 21 6.69 -5.25 1.94
CA ILE A 21 7.76 -5.09 2.94
C ILE A 21 8.73 -6.28 2.89
N GLY A 22 8.21 -7.50 2.75
CA GLY A 22 9.02 -8.70 2.62
C GLY A 22 9.94 -8.64 1.39
N TYR A 23 9.41 -8.18 0.26
CA TYR A 23 10.17 -7.97 -0.97
C TYR A 23 11.27 -6.92 -0.76
N LEU A 24 10.93 -5.74 -0.20
CA LEU A 24 11.92 -4.70 0.10
C LEU A 24 13.05 -5.20 1.01
N ALA A 25 12.70 -5.93 2.07
CA ALA A 25 13.66 -6.45 3.03
C ALA A 25 14.64 -7.45 2.39
N GLN A 26 14.15 -8.29 1.48
CA GLN A 26 14.94 -9.29 0.75
C GLN A 26 15.87 -8.67 -0.32
N HIS A 27 15.54 -7.46 -0.80
CA HIS A 27 16.30 -6.77 -1.85
C HIS A 27 17.16 -5.61 -1.32
N GLN A 28 17.35 -5.51 0.00
CA GLN A 28 18.35 -4.60 0.57
C GLN A 28 19.75 -4.94 0.04
N ASN A 29 20.53 -3.91 -0.27
CA ASN A 29 21.84 -4.05 -0.91
C ASN A 29 22.81 -2.97 -0.39
N GLU A 30 23.88 -2.69 -1.12
CA GLU A 30 24.85 -1.63 -0.83
C GLU A 30 24.29 -0.21 -1.01
N ASN A 31 23.19 -0.06 -1.75
CA ASN A 31 22.58 1.25 -2.06
C ASN A 31 21.55 1.67 -1.00
N PHE A 32 20.89 0.74 -0.32
CA PHE A 32 19.93 1.07 0.75
C PHE A 32 19.80 0.00 1.83
N LYS A 33 19.44 0.45 3.04
CA LYS A 33 19.13 -0.39 4.22
C LYS A 33 17.90 0.12 4.94
N ILE A 34 17.07 -0.80 5.43
CA ILE A 34 15.92 -0.51 6.28
C ILE A 34 16.43 -0.34 7.71
N VAL A 35 16.24 0.86 8.28
CA VAL A 35 16.72 1.18 9.63
C VAL A 35 15.63 1.05 10.71
N GLY A 36 14.38 0.90 10.28
CA GLY A 36 13.25 0.68 11.16
C GLY A 36 11.93 0.77 10.40
N ALA A 37 10.85 0.43 11.09
CA ALA A 37 9.53 0.58 10.53
C ALA A 37 8.47 0.83 11.60
N THR A 38 7.39 1.49 11.22
CA THR A 38 6.18 1.65 12.02
C THR A 38 5.02 0.99 11.31
N ARG A 39 4.21 0.28 12.08
CA ARG A 39 3.00 -0.38 11.62
C ARG A 39 1.82 0.11 12.44
N LEU A 40 0.98 0.90 11.82
CA LEU A 40 -0.23 1.44 12.41
C LEU A 40 -1.34 0.39 12.40
N GLN A 41 -2.21 0.45 13.41
CA GLN A 41 -3.47 -0.28 13.32
C GLN A 41 -4.39 0.41 12.31
N PRO A 42 -5.16 -0.35 11.52
CA PRO A 42 -6.18 0.23 10.65
C PRO A 42 -7.12 1.12 11.45
N HIS A 43 -7.03 2.42 11.23
CA HIS A 43 -7.80 3.38 11.99
C HIS A 43 -9.21 3.50 11.40
N ARG A 44 -10.23 3.28 12.24
CA ARG A 44 -11.64 3.46 11.89
C ARG A 44 -12.15 4.67 12.64
N LYS A 45 -12.12 5.86 12.02
CA LYS A 45 -12.66 7.08 12.63
C LYS A 45 -14.14 6.88 12.95
N ASN A 46 -14.47 6.65 14.22
CA ASN A 46 -15.83 6.65 14.77
C ASN A 46 -16.86 5.75 14.04
N LYS A 47 -16.42 4.64 13.43
CA LYS A 47 -17.31 3.71 12.70
C LYS A 47 -17.50 2.41 13.44
N THR A 48 -18.76 2.02 13.61
CA THR A 48 -19.15 0.72 14.17
C THR A 48 -18.95 -0.40 13.14
N MET A 49 -19.06 -1.66 13.58
CA MET A 49 -19.09 -2.81 12.66
C MET A 49 -20.27 -2.77 11.68
N LYS A 50 -21.40 -2.15 12.07
CA LYS A 50 -22.57 -1.96 11.20
C LYS A 50 -22.27 -0.98 10.07
N ASP A 51 -21.63 0.14 10.38
CA ASP A 51 -21.24 1.15 9.37
C ASP A 51 -20.27 0.55 8.35
N TRP A 52 -19.30 -0.23 8.84
CA TRP A 52 -18.37 -0.96 7.98
C TRP A 52 -19.08 -1.93 7.04
N LEU A 53 -20.03 -2.72 7.56
CA LEU A 53 -20.78 -3.67 6.75
C LEU A 53 -21.64 -2.93 5.71
N LEU A 54 -22.30 -1.85 6.11
CA LEU A 54 -23.11 -1.03 5.23
C LEU A 54 -22.27 -0.49 4.06
N GLU A 55 -21.12 0.12 4.33
CA GLU A 55 -20.19 0.61 3.30
C GLU A 55 -19.75 -0.49 2.34
N ARG A 56 -19.48 -1.69 2.86
CA ARG A 56 -19.08 -2.83 2.04
C ARG A 56 -20.22 -3.31 1.13
N THR A 57 -21.44 -3.35 1.63
CA THR A 57 -22.63 -3.69 0.80
C THR A 57 -22.97 -2.64 -0.26
N GLN A 58 -22.39 -1.43 -0.19
CA GLN A 58 -22.54 -0.44 -1.27
C GLN A 58 -21.72 -0.81 -2.51
N ILE A 59 -20.62 -1.54 -2.34
CA ILE A 59 -19.63 -1.81 -3.39
C ILE A 59 -19.62 -3.29 -3.79
N TYR A 60 -19.78 -4.19 -2.82
CA TYR A 60 -19.69 -5.63 -3.01
C TYR A 60 -21.08 -6.25 -3.13
N SER A 61 -21.20 -7.26 -3.99
CA SER A 61 -22.31 -8.22 -3.94
C SER A 61 -22.15 -9.15 -2.72
N TYR A 62 -23.24 -9.82 -2.31
CA TYR A 62 -23.18 -10.79 -1.21
C TYR A 62 -22.19 -11.93 -1.46
N TRP A 63 -22.07 -12.38 -2.71
CA TRP A 63 -21.11 -13.41 -3.10
C TRP A 63 -19.66 -12.93 -2.98
N GLU A 64 -19.37 -11.70 -3.40
CA GLU A 64 -18.03 -11.10 -3.25
C GLU A 64 -17.67 -10.85 -1.78
N LEU A 65 -18.64 -10.46 -0.95
CA LEU A 65 -18.44 -10.34 0.50
C LEU A 65 -18.11 -11.68 1.13
N PHE A 66 -18.83 -12.74 0.74
CA PHE A 66 -18.57 -14.09 1.20
C PHE A 66 -17.14 -14.52 0.87
N ILE A 67 -16.74 -14.43 -0.41
CA ILE A 67 -15.38 -14.76 -0.87
C ILE A 67 -14.34 -13.96 -0.07
N THR A 68 -14.50 -12.63 -0.02
CA THR A 68 -13.54 -11.75 0.67
C THR A 68 -13.40 -12.10 2.14
N THR A 69 -14.51 -12.41 2.81
CA THR A 69 -14.53 -12.77 4.23
C THR A 69 -13.83 -14.09 4.47
N CYS A 70 -14.09 -15.13 3.66
CA CYS A 70 -13.42 -16.42 3.77
C CYS A 70 -11.90 -16.29 3.64
N PHE A 71 -11.42 -15.57 2.62
CA PHE A 71 -9.98 -15.37 2.40
C PHE A 71 -9.34 -14.51 3.48
N PHE A 72 -10.05 -13.47 3.97
CA PHE A 72 -9.58 -12.67 5.10
C PHE A 72 -9.46 -13.50 6.38
N LEU A 73 -10.46 -14.33 6.70
CA LEU A 73 -10.42 -15.22 7.87
C LEU A 73 -9.27 -16.22 7.75
N TYR A 74 -9.04 -16.79 6.56
CA TYR A 74 -7.91 -17.67 6.31
C TYR A 74 -6.56 -16.96 6.53
N CYS A 75 -6.33 -15.80 5.90
CA CYS A 75 -5.06 -15.09 6.05
C CYS A 75 -4.85 -14.56 7.47
N LYS A 76 -5.88 -13.97 8.09
CA LYS A 76 -5.72 -13.24 9.36
C LYS A 76 -5.96 -14.10 10.59
N VAL A 77 -6.98 -14.95 10.59
CA VAL A 77 -7.40 -15.70 11.78
C VAL A 77 -6.70 -17.05 11.83
N TRP A 78 -6.77 -17.83 10.75
CA TRP A 78 -6.19 -19.17 10.71
C TRP A 78 -4.68 -19.15 10.94
N TYR A 79 -3.93 -18.32 10.21
CA TYR A 79 -2.49 -18.21 10.42
C TYR A 79 -2.09 -17.58 11.77
N LYS A 80 -2.94 -16.73 12.35
CA LYS A 80 -2.72 -16.23 13.73
C LYS A 80 -2.90 -17.34 14.77
N LEU A 81 -3.80 -18.30 14.53
CA LEU A 81 -3.93 -19.49 15.37
C LEU A 81 -2.72 -20.41 15.19
N LEU A 82 -2.34 -20.71 13.95
CA LEU A 82 -1.18 -21.54 13.65
C LEU A 82 0.13 -20.95 14.22
N SER A 83 0.28 -19.62 14.26
CA SER A 83 1.45 -18.99 14.85
C SER A 83 1.62 -19.24 16.35
N LYS A 84 0.53 -19.57 17.07
CA LYS A 84 0.61 -20.01 18.47
C LYS A 84 1.32 -21.37 18.61
N PHE A 85 1.37 -22.14 17.53
CA PHE A 85 2.06 -23.42 17.42
C PHE A 85 3.40 -23.32 16.66
N GLY A 86 3.99 -22.12 16.58
CA GLY A 86 5.29 -21.90 15.94
C GLY A 86 5.27 -21.82 14.41
N VAL A 87 4.10 -21.89 13.76
CA VAL A 87 4.01 -21.73 12.30
C VAL A 87 4.20 -20.26 11.92
N PHE A 88 5.13 -20.00 11.01
CA PHE A 88 5.35 -18.64 10.48
C PHE A 88 4.09 -18.09 9.80
N ASN A 89 3.72 -16.84 10.13
CA ASN A 89 2.59 -16.15 9.53
C ASN A 89 3.05 -15.17 8.43
N PRO A 90 2.88 -15.50 7.13
CA PRO A 90 3.26 -14.60 6.04
C PRO A 90 2.25 -13.46 5.81
N PHE A 91 1.10 -13.47 6.48
CA PHE A 91 -0.01 -12.52 6.32
C PHE A 91 -0.08 -11.51 7.48
N SER A 92 1.04 -11.28 8.17
CA SER A 92 1.14 -10.23 9.18
C SER A 92 2.39 -9.42 8.97
N VAL A 93 2.24 -8.10 8.92
CA VAL A 93 3.37 -7.17 8.81
C VAL A 93 4.31 -7.34 10.01
N LYS A 94 3.76 -7.54 11.21
CA LYS A 94 4.55 -7.84 12.41
C LYS A 94 5.43 -9.08 12.24
N SER A 95 4.86 -10.17 11.71
CA SER A 95 5.63 -11.40 11.47
C SER A 95 6.71 -11.23 10.41
N ILE A 96 6.49 -10.39 9.38
CA ILE A 96 7.54 -10.02 8.42
C ILE A 96 8.66 -9.24 9.11
N TYR A 97 8.33 -8.24 9.95
CA TYR A 97 9.35 -7.49 10.69
C TYR A 97 10.23 -8.41 11.54
N GLN A 98 9.62 -9.34 12.27
CA GLN A 98 10.34 -10.33 13.07
C GLN A 98 11.24 -11.23 12.22
N LYS A 99 10.72 -11.78 11.12
CA LYS A 99 11.51 -12.65 10.23
C LYS A 99 12.70 -11.94 9.59
N GLN A 100 12.56 -10.66 9.31
CA GLN A 100 13.58 -9.86 8.62
C GLN A 100 14.44 -9.03 9.58
N ASN A 101 14.28 -9.19 10.90
CA ASN A 101 14.96 -8.40 11.93
C ASN A 101 14.79 -6.88 11.75
N ILE A 102 13.61 -6.44 11.33
CA ILE A 102 13.27 -5.01 11.21
C ILE A 102 12.81 -4.50 12.58
N ASN A 103 13.45 -3.45 13.07
CA ASN A 103 13.09 -2.80 14.32
C ASN A 103 11.75 -2.07 14.18
N GLU A 104 10.73 -2.54 14.91
CA GLU A 104 9.39 -1.93 14.93
C GLU A 104 9.36 -0.78 15.96
N MET A 105 9.03 0.43 15.51
CA MET A 105 8.68 1.56 16.37
C MET A 105 7.16 1.66 16.48
N VAL A 106 6.66 1.56 17.71
CA VAL A 106 5.22 1.59 18.00
C VAL A 106 4.79 3.01 18.34
N THR A 107 3.74 3.48 17.69
CA THR A 107 3.05 4.73 18.01
C THR A 107 1.58 4.63 17.60
N ASP A 108 0.72 5.35 18.31
CA ASP A 108 -0.67 5.58 17.90
C ASP A 108 -0.84 6.86 17.06
N ASP A 109 0.16 7.75 17.06
CA ASP A 109 0.18 9.00 16.28
C ASP A 109 1.57 9.26 15.71
N ILE A 110 1.68 9.22 14.38
CA ILE A 110 2.94 9.46 13.65
C ILE A 110 3.36 10.93 13.66
N ASN A 111 2.50 11.83 14.15
CA ASN A 111 2.77 13.26 14.26
C ASN A 111 3.05 13.69 15.70
N SER A 112 3.00 12.77 16.66
CA SER A 112 3.31 13.09 18.05
C SER A 112 4.77 13.50 18.21
N SER A 113 5.02 14.53 19.03
CA SER A 113 6.37 15.07 19.27
C SER A 113 7.35 14.01 19.78
N ILE A 114 6.89 13.10 20.64
CA ILE A 114 7.68 11.99 21.18
C ILE A 114 8.15 11.07 20.05
N TYR A 115 7.23 10.66 19.16
CA TYR A 115 7.56 9.79 18.04
C TYR A 115 8.52 10.48 17.05
N LEU A 116 8.28 11.76 16.74
CA LEU A 116 9.17 12.54 15.87
C LEU A 116 10.57 12.68 16.46
N GLN A 117 10.71 12.85 17.78
CA GLN A 117 12.02 12.87 18.45
C GLN A 117 12.74 11.53 18.33
N GLN A 118 12.03 10.40 18.47
CA GLN A 118 12.62 9.08 18.27
C GLN A 118 13.12 8.88 16.83
N LEU A 119 12.34 9.31 15.84
CA LEU A 119 12.73 9.21 14.43
C LEU A 119 13.95 10.07 14.09
N LYS A 120 14.10 11.25 14.69
CA LYS A 120 15.27 12.13 14.47
C LYS A 120 16.60 11.45 14.81
N ASN A 121 16.59 10.51 15.76
CA ASN A 121 17.79 9.77 16.17
C ASN A 121 18.21 8.67 15.17
N LEU A 122 17.38 8.37 14.16
CA LEU A 122 17.64 7.29 13.21
C LEU A 122 18.37 7.75 11.94
N ASP A 123 18.68 9.03 11.79
CA ASP A 123 19.40 9.59 10.65
C ASP A 123 18.79 9.14 9.31
N ILE A 124 17.48 9.33 9.15
CA ILE A 124 16.70 8.77 8.04
C ILE A 124 16.95 9.59 6.77
N ASP A 125 17.26 8.91 5.66
CA ASP A 125 17.37 9.54 4.35
C ASP A 125 16.03 9.55 3.63
N VAL A 126 15.28 8.45 3.69
CA VAL A 126 13.99 8.29 3.01
C VAL A 126 12.95 7.65 3.93
N ILE A 127 11.75 8.23 4.00
CA ILE A 127 10.58 7.58 4.60
C ILE A 127 9.68 7.03 3.48
N LEU A 128 9.35 5.75 3.54
CA LEU A 128 8.39 5.11 2.64
C LEU A 128 7.01 5.01 3.29
N SER A 129 6.03 5.72 2.72
CA SER A 129 4.61 5.59 3.02
C SER A 129 3.99 4.46 2.19
N ILE A 130 3.58 3.39 2.86
CA ILE A 130 2.91 2.24 2.24
C ILE A 130 1.50 2.08 2.85
N SER A 131 0.57 2.87 2.30
CA SER A 131 -0.85 2.87 2.70
C SER A 131 -1.12 3.08 4.21
N PRO A 132 -0.46 4.03 4.90
CA PRO A 132 -0.78 4.33 6.29
C PRO A 132 -2.16 5.02 6.43
N PRO A 133 -2.88 4.82 7.55
CA PRO A 133 -4.21 5.40 7.78
C PRO A 133 -4.17 6.85 8.30
N GLN A 134 -2.98 7.41 8.55
CA GLN A 134 -2.79 8.75 9.09
C GLN A 134 -2.12 9.66 8.07
N LEU A 135 -2.46 10.96 8.12
CA LEU A 135 -1.81 11.98 7.32
C LEU A 135 -0.46 12.36 7.94
N PHE A 136 0.52 12.65 7.08
CA PHE A 136 1.84 13.07 7.51
C PHE A 136 1.81 14.59 7.70
N GLY A 137 2.05 15.02 8.92
CA GLY A 137 2.21 16.42 9.27
C GLY A 137 3.52 16.99 8.76
N LYS A 138 3.61 18.32 8.73
CA LYS A 138 4.75 19.06 8.17
C LYS A 138 6.09 18.65 8.79
N GLU A 139 6.15 18.42 10.10
CA GLU A 139 7.40 18.02 10.75
C GLU A 139 7.88 16.63 10.29
N LEU A 140 6.95 15.67 10.16
CA LEU A 140 7.28 14.34 9.65
C LEU A 140 7.72 14.39 8.18
N LEU A 141 7.04 15.19 7.35
CA LEU A 141 7.37 15.37 5.94
C LEU A 141 8.77 15.94 5.70
N ASN A 142 9.26 16.76 6.62
CA ASN A 142 10.59 17.39 6.54
C ASN A 142 11.68 16.65 7.35
N LEU A 143 11.33 15.54 8.01
CA LEU A 143 12.28 14.77 8.83
C LEU A 143 13.37 14.05 8.00
N PRO A 144 13.05 13.32 6.92
CA PRO A 144 14.07 12.62 6.15
C PRO A 144 14.95 13.60 5.38
N LYS A 145 16.24 13.29 5.25
CA LYS A 145 17.20 14.14 4.52
C LYS A 145 16.90 14.29 3.04
N ILE A 146 16.30 13.27 2.40
CA ILE A 146 16.00 13.25 0.97
C ILE A 146 14.51 13.49 0.73
N ALA A 147 13.65 12.56 1.16
CA ALA A 147 12.21 12.66 0.91
C ALA A 147 11.36 11.69 1.73
N CYS A 148 10.10 12.08 1.96
CA CYS A 148 9.00 11.15 2.15
C CYS A 148 8.46 10.73 0.77
N LEU A 149 8.41 9.43 0.50
CA LEU A 149 7.88 8.87 -0.74
C LEU A 149 6.61 8.08 -0.45
N ASN A 150 5.57 8.29 -1.25
CA ASN A 150 4.34 7.49 -1.20
C ASN A 150 4.22 6.60 -2.43
N ALA A 151 3.81 5.36 -2.20
CA ALA A 151 3.59 4.37 -3.23
C ALA A 151 2.09 4.22 -3.51
N HIS A 152 1.61 4.85 -4.59
CA HIS A 152 0.20 4.92 -4.98
C HIS A 152 -0.12 3.95 -6.11
N GLY A 153 -1.15 3.11 -5.95
CA GLY A 153 -1.49 2.03 -6.90
C GLY A 153 -2.29 2.47 -8.13
N THR A 154 -1.99 3.65 -8.68
CA THR A 154 -2.58 4.21 -9.91
C THR A 154 -1.51 4.95 -10.71
N LEU A 155 -1.86 5.37 -11.93
CA LEU A 155 -1.04 6.18 -12.82
C LEU A 155 -1.31 7.68 -12.57
N LEU A 156 -0.74 8.22 -11.49
CA LEU A 156 -0.94 9.62 -11.12
C LEU A 156 -0.52 10.56 -12.28
N PRO A 157 -1.20 11.70 -12.45
CA PRO A 157 -2.25 12.26 -11.58
C PRO A 157 -3.65 11.67 -11.79
N ARG A 158 -3.81 10.60 -12.60
CA ARG A 158 -5.09 9.90 -12.73
C ARG A 158 -5.42 9.08 -11.48
N HIS A 159 -6.70 9.10 -11.12
CA HIS A 159 -7.28 8.36 -10.00
C HIS A 159 -6.69 8.67 -8.62
N ARG A 160 -6.38 9.95 -8.34
CA ARG A 160 -6.02 10.38 -6.98
C ARG A 160 -7.11 10.00 -5.97
N GLY A 161 -6.72 9.86 -4.70
CA GLY A 161 -7.65 9.58 -3.61
C GLY A 161 -7.73 8.10 -3.28
N VAL A 162 -8.94 7.54 -3.17
CA VAL A 162 -9.17 6.20 -2.63
C VAL A 162 -9.82 5.28 -3.65
N PHE A 163 -9.70 3.96 -3.43
CA PHE A 163 -10.29 2.93 -4.30
C PHE A 163 -9.76 2.93 -5.76
N GLY A 164 -8.51 3.35 -5.98
CA GLY A 164 -7.92 3.44 -7.33
C GLY A 164 -8.08 2.18 -8.19
N SER A 165 -7.88 0.98 -7.64
CA SER A 165 -8.09 -0.28 -8.38
C SER A 165 -9.53 -0.55 -8.79
N TRP A 166 -10.50 0.00 -8.06
CA TRP A 166 -11.91 -0.08 -8.42
C TRP A 166 -12.25 0.94 -9.50
N TRP A 167 -11.73 2.17 -9.38
CA TRP A 167 -11.98 3.26 -10.33
C TRP A 167 -11.39 2.99 -11.71
N MET A 168 -10.15 2.49 -11.80
CA MET A 168 -9.55 2.07 -13.08
C MET A 168 -10.46 1.07 -13.83
N LEU A 169 -11.09 0.14 -13.10
CA LEU A 169 -12.00 -0.83 -13.69
C LEU A 169 -13.37 -0.22 -14.04
N HIS A 170 -13.90 0.65 -13.19
CA HIS A 170 -15.19 1.33 -13.39
C HIS A 170 -15.19 2.27 -14.60
N ASP A 171 -14.10 3.01 -14.76
CA ASP A 171 -13.91 4.04 -15.80
C ASP A 171 -13.43 3.44 -17.13
N GLY A 172 -13.07 2.15 -17.14
CA GLY A 172 -12.75 1.40 -18.36
C GLY A 172 -11.33 1.60 -18.85
N ASP A 173 -10.37 1.81 -17.94
CA ASP A 173 -8.96 2.01 -18.29
C ASP A 173 -8.40 0.78 -19.01
N LYS A 174 -7.56 1.02 -20.03
CA LYS A 174 -6.87 -0.02 -20.80
C LYS A 174 -5.60 -0.53 -20.12
N GLU A 175 -5.02 0.32 -19.28
CA GLU A 175 -3.79 0.06 -18.53
C GLU A 175 -4.06 0.29 -17.05
N ILE A 176 -3.29 -0.40 -16.22
CA ILE A 176 -3.20 -0.15 -14.79
C ILE A 176 -1.75 0.19 -14.46
N GLY A 177 -1.50 0.74 -13.28
CA GLY A 177 -0.12 1.00 -12.91
C GLY A 177 0.07 1.47 -11.49
N THR A 178 1.32 1.77 -11.19
CA THR A 178 1.75 2.28 -9.89
C THR A 178 2.62 3.50 -10.10
N THR A 179 2.49 4.45 -9.19
CA THR A 179 3.29 5.65 -9.12
C THR A 179 3.96 5.77 -7.76
N ILE A 180 5.25 6.09 -7.74
CA ILE A 180 5.98 6.53 -6.55
C ILE A 180 6.22 8.02 -6.72
N HIS A 181 5.85 8.80 -5.70
CA HIS A 181 5.94 10.24 -5.75
C HIS A 181 6.37 10.79 -4.39
N THR A 182 6.97 11.98 -4.39
CA THR A 182 7.26 12.70 -3.15
C THR A 182 5.96 13.06 -2.44
N MET A 183 6.00 13.15 -1.11
CA MET A 183 4.86 13.59 -0.32
C MET A 183 4.95 15.09 -0.04
N VAL A 184 3.82 15.76 -0.19
CA VAL A 184 3.57 17.14 0.23
C VAL A 184 2.32 17.15 1.10
N GLU A 185 1.98 18.28 1.73
CA GLU A 185 0.79 18.37 2.59
C GLU A 185 -0.51 18.01 1.85
N LYS A 186 -0.58 18.33 0.54
CA LYS A 186 -1.68 17.93 -0.34
C LYS A 186 -1.51 16.46 -0.76
N LEU A 187 -2.54 15.65 -0.50
CA LEU A 187 -2.59 14.23 -0.86
C LEU A 187 -2.35 14.00 -2.37
N ASP A 188 -1.51 13.00 -2.67
CA ASP A 188 -1.19 12.52 -4.03
C ASP A 188 -0.82 13.65 -5.03
N ALA A 189 -0.17 14.71 -4.54
CA ALA A 189 0.14 15.92 -5.31
C ALA A 189 1.64 16.26 -5.40
N GLY A 190 2.53 15.42 -4.86
CA GLY A 190 3.96 15.64 -5.00
C GLY A 190 4.50 15.21 -6.36
N LYS A 191 5.81 15.40 -6.53
CA LYS A 191 6.50 15.14 -7.80
C LYS A 191 6.63 13.64 -8.02
N ILE A 192 6.34 13.17 -9.22
CA ILE A 192 6.47 11.75 -9.59
C ILE A 192 7.96 11.45 -9.78
N VAL A 193 8.43 10.39 -9.13
CA VAL A 193 9.84 9.95 -9.23
C VAL A 193 9.98 8.62 -9.97
N TRP A 194 8.91 7.84 -10.00
CA TRP A 194 8.86 6.57 -10.72
C TRP A 194 7.40 6.25 -11.06
N GLN A 195 7.17 5.71 -12.26
CA GLN A 195 5.84 5.32 -12.71
C GLN A 195 5.97 4.16 -13.70
N LYS A 196 5.09 3.17 -13.57
CA LYS A 196 5.05 2.01 -14.48
C LYS A 196 3.61 1.61 -14.74
N GLU A 197 3.29 1.52 -16.03
CA GLU A 197 2.03 1.01 -16.54
C GLU A 197 2.19 -0.44 -17.01
N ILE A 198 1.09 -1.19 -16.96
CA ILE A 198 0.95 -2.51 -17.56
C ILE A 198 -0.45 -2.63 -18.16
N PRO A 199 -0.65 -3.50 -19.17
CA PRO A 199 -1.97 -3.77 -19.71
C PRO A 199 -2.95 -4.26 -18.64
N MET A 200 -4.23 -3.88 -18.76
CA MET A 200 -5.31 -4.40 -17.93
C MET A 200 -5.38 -5.94 -18.06
N PRO A 201 -5.37 -6.71 -16.95
CA PRO A 201 -5.48 -8.16 -17.01
C PRO A 201 -6.79 -8.63 -17.67
N THR A 202 -6.75 -9.72 -18.45
CA THR A 202 -7.94 -10.25 -19.15
C THR A 202 -9.08 -10.68 -18.21
N ASN A 203 -8.75 -11.10 -17.00
CA ASN A 203 -9.69 -11.45 -15.93
C ASN A 203 -9.70 -10.39 -14.81
N ALA A 204 -9.63 -9.11 -15.20
CA ALA A 204 -9.55 -8.00 -14.27
C ALA A 204 -10.71 -8.00 -13.25
N THR A 205 -10.32 -7.95 -11.99
CA THR A 205 -11.16 -7.61 -10.85
C THR A 205 -10.42 -6.58 -10.02
N GLN A 206 -11.11 -5.88 -9.12
CA GLN A 206 -10.44 -4.96 -8.19
C GLN A 206 -9.27 -5.65 -7.45
N TYR A 207 -9.44 -6.91 -7.06
CA TYR A 207 -8.39 -7.71 -6.39
C TYR A 207 -7.24 -8.08 -7.31
N ALA A 208 -7.50 -8.46 -8.56
CA ALA A 208 -6.45 -8.74 -9.53
C ALA A 208 -5.60 -7.48 -9.80
N ILE A 209 -6.27 -6.35 -10.05
CA ILE A 209 -5.59 -5.06 -10.25
C ILE A 209 -4.76 -4.70 -9.03
N ALA A 210 -5.32 -4.77 -7.82
CA ALA A 210 -4.59 -4.47 -6.60
C ALA A 210 -3.36 -5.38 -6.41
N TYR A 211 -3.47 -6.67 -6.73
CA TYR A 211 -2.33 -7.58 -6.67
C TYR A 211 -1.21 -7.17 -7.64
N HIS A 212 -1.54 -6.94 -8.91
CA HIS A 212 -0.55 -6.60 -9.93
C HIS A 212 0.10 -5.23 -9.68
N THR A 213 -0.68 -4.21 -9.30
CA THR A 213 -0.11 -2.89 -8.99
C THR A 213 0.78 -2.96 -7.73
N LYS A 214 0.42 -3.74 -6.71
CA LYS A 214 1.25 -3.91 -5.50
C LYS A 214 2.52 -4.74 -5.73
N LYS A 215 2.50 -5.69 -6.66
CA LYS A 215 3.72 -6.39 -7.10
C LYS A 215 4.69 -5.42 -7.76
N ILE A 216 4.21 -4.69 -8.77
CA ILE A 216 4.97 -3.66 -9.49
C ILE A 216 5.46 -2.55 -8.55
N MET A 217 4.67 -2.22 -7.54
CA MET A 217 5.04 -1.27 -6.49
C MET A 217 6.27 -1.70 -5.71
N ALA A 218 6.36 -2.99 -5.36
CA ALA A 218 7.49 -3.50 -4.60
C ALA A 218 8.79 -3.42 -5.42
N GLU A 219 8.72 -3.79 -6.70
CA GLU A 219 9.81 -3.64 -7.67
C GLU A 219 10.22 -2.17 -7.81
N GLY A 220 9.26 -1.28 -8.07
CA GLY A 220 9.51 0.14 -8.26
C GLY A 220 10.11 0.83 -7.04
N LEU A 221 9.77 0.40 -5.82
CA LEU A 221 10.36 0.95 -4.60
C LEU A 221 11.84 0.59 -4.49
N VAL A 222 12.23 -0.64 -4.85
CA VAL A 222 13.65 -1.05 -4.91
C VAL A 222 14.40 -0.26 -5.98
N GLU A 223 13.83 -0.17 -7.20
CA GLU A 223 14.41 0.61 -8.29
C GLU A 223 14.60 2.08 -7.91
N THR A 224 13.59 2.69 -7.28
CA THR A 224 13.63 4.09 -6.84
C THR A 224 14.74 4.30 -5.80
N LEU A 225 14.88 3.42 -4.82
CA LEU A 225 15.92 3.55 -3.80
C LEU A 225 17.34 3.40 -4.39
N ASN A 226 17.54 2.44 -5.29
CA ASN A 226 18.81 2.28 -6.00
C ASN A 226 19.12 3.52 -6.86
N GLN A 227 18.12 4.05 -7.55
CA GLN A 227 18.24 5.24 -8.38
C GLN A 227 18.63 6.47 -7.53
N ILE A 228 17.98 6.69 -6.38
CA ILE A 228 18.32 7.80 -5.48
C ILE A 228 19.75 7.67 -4.98
N SER A 229 20.21 6.46 -4.68
CA SER A 229 21.58 6.24 -4.17
C SER A 229 22.63 6.57 -5.22
N ALA A 230 22.38 6.17 -6.48
CA ALA A 230 23.32 6.39 -7.57
C ALA A 230 23.31 7.82 -8.10
N ASN A 231 22.11 8.42 -8.25
CA ASN A 231 21.91 9.63 -9.07
C ASN A 231 21.14 10.74 -8.34
N GLY A 232 20.78 10.56 -7.07
CA GLY A 232 19.88 11.46 -6.35
C GLY A 232 18.42 11.35 -6.82
N LEU A 233 17.53 12.13 -6.24
CA LEU A 233 16.09 12.05 -6.54
C LEU A 233 15.77 12.69 -7.91
N LEU A 234 15.35 11.86 -8.87
CA LEU A 234 14.93 12.31 -10.20
C LEU A 234 13.41 12.42 -10.30
N VAL A 235 12.96 13.46 -11.00
CA VAL A 235 11.53 13.73 -11.22
C VAL A 235 11.19 13.45 -12.68
N ILE A 236 10.11 12.72 -12.91
CA ILE A 236 9.58 12.43 -14.24
C ILE A 236 8.23 13.10 -14.45
N GLN A 237 7.90 13.37 -15.71
CA GLN A 237 6.58 13.86 -16.09
C GLN A 237 5.67 12.68 -16.45
N SER A 238 4.41 12.77 -16.04
CA SER A 238 3.40 11.77 -16.38
C SER A 238 2.57 12.26 -17.58
N PRO A 239 2.28 11.40 -18.56
CA PRO A 239 1.40 11.73 -19.68
C PRO A 239 -0.09 11.72 -19.29
N TYR A 240 -0.42 11.27 -18.07
CA TYR A 240 -1.79 11.07 -17.62
C TYR A 240 -2.44 12.38 -17.14
N GLN A 241 -3.72 12.54 -17.44
CA GLN A 241 -4.52 13.68 -16.97
C GLN A 241 -5.01 13.48 -15.53
N GLU A 242 -5.20 14.58 -14.81
CA GLU A 242 -5.62 14.52 -13.42
C GLU A 242 -7.08 14.07 -13.26
N SER A 243 -7.33 13.20 -12.30
CA SER A 243 -8.66 12.89 -11.81
C SER A 243 -8.61 12.54 -10.33
N TYR A 244 -9.72 12.76 -9.62
CA TYR A 244 -9.82 12.51 -8.18
C TYR A 244 -11.09 11.77 -7.86
N HIS A 245 -10.99 10.70 -7.06
CA HIS A 245 -12.14 9.93 -6.65
C HIS A 245 -12.22 9.75 -5.14
N ARG A 246 -13.46 9.81 -4.65
CA ARG A 246 -13.84 9.41 -3.29
C ARG A 246 -14.22 7.93 -3.28
N ALA A 247 -14.61 7.42 -2.11
CA ALA A 247 -15.16 6.07 -2.02
C ALA A 247 -16.42 5.94 -2.92
N PRO A 248 -16.60 4.82 -3.65
CA PRO A 248 -17.76 4.63 -4.52
C PRO A 248 -19.09 4.69 -3.76
N THR A 249 -20.11 5.29 -4.36
CA THR A 249 -21.48 5.30 -3.85
C THR A 249 -22.20 3.98 -4.14
N LYS A 250 -23.31 3.71 -3.44
CA LYS A 250 -24.18 2.55 -3.71
C LYS A 250 -24.69 2.49 -5.16
N ALA A 251 -24.98 3.64 -5.77
CA ALA A 251 -25.43 3.72 -7.16
C ALA A 251 -24.31 3.30 -8.13
N GLN A 252 -23.09 3.77 -7.89
CA GLN A 252 -21.91 3.40 -8.66
C GLN A 252 -21.56 1.92 -8.50
N GLY A 253 -21.66 1.37 -7.27
CA GLY A 253 -21.51 -0.07 -7.03
C GLY A 253 -22.52 -0.93 -7.79
N LYS A 254 -23.80 -0.52 -7.84
CA LYS A 254 -24.82 -1.19 -8.66
C LYS A 254 -24.50 -1.11 -10.16
N ASN A 255 -24.06 0.04 -10.65
CA ASN A 255 -23.68 0.20 -12.07
C ASN A 255 -22.47 -0.68 -12.43
N PHE A 256 -21.46 -0.71 -11.56
CA PHE A 256 -20.26 -1.54 -11.71
C PHE A 256 -20.61 -3.02 -11.92
N HIS A 257 -21.50 -3.58 -11.09
CA HIS A 257 -21.93 -4.98 -11.25
C HIS A 257 -22.79 -5.22 -12.50
N LYS A 258 -23.65 -4.25 -12.86
CA LYS A 258 -24.45 -4.29 -14.10
C LYS A 258 -23.58 -4.31 -15.36
N LYS A 259 -22.42 -3.64 -15.34
CA LYS A 259 -21.41 -3.70 -16.40
C LYS A 259 -20.65 -5.03 -16.46
N GLY A 260 -20.97 -6.00 -15.60
CA GLY A 260 -20.25 -7.28 -15.52
C GLY A 260 -18.94 -7.22 -14.73
N LEU A 261 -18.56 -6.04 -14.22
CA LEU A 261 -17.34 -5.86 -13.45
C LEU A 261 -17.49 -6.51 -12.07
N ARG A 262 -16.36 -6.94 -11.49
CA ARG A 262 -16.34 -7.64 -10.20
C ARG A 262 -15.24 -7.10 -9.30
N VAL A 263 -15.55 -7.01 -8.02
CA VAL A 263 -14.57 -6.69 -6.98
C VAL A 263 -13.60 -7.85 -6.82
N VAL A 264 -14.13 -9.08 -6.81
CA VAL A 264 -13.34 -10.30 -6.66
C VAL A 264 -14.08 -11.51 -7.25
N THR A 265 -13.32 -12.46 -7.76
CA THR A 265 -13.79 -13.83 -8.04
C THR A 265 -13.03 -14.82 -7.18
N PHE A 266 -13.54 -16.05 -7.03
CA PHE A 266 -12.80 -17.09 -6.29
C PHE A 266 -11.42 -17.36 -6.89
N SER A 267 -11.29 -17.30 -8.22
CA SER A 267 -10.01 -17.46 -8.92
C SER A 267 -9.02 -16.36 -8.55
N ASN A 268 -9.42 -15.09 -8.64
CA ASN A 268 -8.52 -13.99 -8.30
C ASN A 268 -8.26 -13.83 -6.81
N ALA A 269 -9.20 -14.25 -5.93
CA ALA A 269 -8.97 -14.25 -4.49
C ALA A 269 -7.75 -15.10 -4.09
N LYS A 270 -7.42 -16.15 -4.85
CA LYS A 270 -6.20 -16.96 -4.62
C LYS A 270 -4.90 -16.16 -4.71
N LEU A 271 -4.88 -15.05 -5.45
CA LEU A 271 -3.72 -14.15 -5.49
C LEU A 271 -3.37 -13.58 -4.11
N THR A 272 -4.37 -13.40 -3.23
CA THR A 272 -4.11 -12.92 -1.87
C THR A 272 -3.43 -13.98 -1.00
N LEU A 273 -3.57 -15.26 -1.34
CA LEU A 273 -2.97 -16.39 -0.62
C LEU A 273 -1.50 -16.63 -0.93
N SER A 274 -0.96 -16.02 -1.99
CA SER A 274 0.49 -16.07 -2.23
C SER A 274 1.23 -15.57 -0.99
N LYS A 275 2.38 -16.15 -0.67
CA LYS A 275 3.20 -15.71 0.48
C LYS A 275 4.18 -14.59 0.10
N ASN A 276 4.55 -14.50 -1.18
CA ASN A 276 5.47 -13.52 -1.74
C ASN A 276 4.88 -12.93 -3.05
N PHE A 277 5.51 -11.88 -3.58
CA PHE A 277 5.25 -11.40 -4.94
C PHE A 277 6.10 -12.12 -5.98
#